data_AF-T1I260-F1
#
_entry.id   AF-T1I260-F1
#
_cell.length_a   1.000
_cell.length_b   1.000
_cell.length_c   1.000
_cell.angle_alpha   90.00
_cell.angle_beta   90.00
_cell.angle_gamma   90.00
#
_symmetry.space_group_name_H-M   'P 1'
#
loop_
_entity.id
_entity.type
_entity.pdbx_description
1 polymer ?
#
loop_
_entity_poly.entity_id
_entity_poly.type
_entity_poly.pdbx_seq_one_letter_code
_entity_poly.pdbx_strand_id
1 'polypeptide(L)'
;MYEETVIVTLTCDEEALFNVFFEPKATGTSTFLIKLHVVENPYVFYDITPQGFAFTENITFEGLTYIPQVTHSMTKLLKDAAYYYELTFNDCITKILYFIQFKVYNNTDKTYRVLFPVHKHFQFVPNIVHILPKNQKNCFALLVAPSQINITNAILTAKYEPIAYKEENVCEHQWYNSRKEYVWLTEQRSGEL
;
A
#
# COMPACT_ATOMS: atom_id res chain seq x y z
N MET A 1 27.63 -11.15 5.08
CA MET A 1 26.76 -11.82 6.07
C MET A 1 27.06 -11.10 7.37
N TYR A 2 26.10 -10.31 7.87
CA TYR A 2 26.29 -9.60 9.13
C TYR A 2 25.89 -10.56 10.24
N GLU A 3 26.81 -10.84 11.15
CA GLU A 3 26.57 -11.62 12.35
C GLU A 3 26.64 -10.65 13.52
N GLU A 4 25.50 -10.39 14.14
CA GLU A 4 25.43 -9.61 15.38
C GLU A 4 25.17 -10.59 16.52
N THR A 5 26.01 -10.52 17.55
CA THR A 5 25.87 -11.34 18.76
C THR A 5 25.42 -10.44 19.91
N VAL A 6 24.33 -10.83 20.56
CA VAL A 6 23.83 -10.18 21.77
C VAL A 6 23.95 -11.19 22.92
N ILE A 7 24.65 -10.81 23.98
CA ILE A 7 24.80 -11.63 25.18
C ILE A 7 23.93 -11.01 26.27
N VAL A 8 23.07 -11.83 26.86
CA VAL A 8 22.21 -11.43 27.98
C VAL A 8 22.47 -12.40 29.14
N THR A 9 22.65 -11.86 30.35
CA THR A 9 22.71 -12.65 31.58
C THR A 9 21.36 -12.53 32.26
N LEU A 10 20.73 -13.67 32.53
CA LEU A 10 19.44 -13.74 33.22
C LEU A 10 19.61 -14.51 34.52
N THR A 11 18.95 -14.04 35.57
CA THR A 11 18.77 -14.78 36.82
C THR A 11 17.45 -15.56 36.81
N CYS A 12 17.16 -16.31 37.87
CA CYS A 12 15.92 -17.08 37.97
C CYS A 12 14.71 -16.15 37.84
N ASP A 13 13.75 -16.55 37.01
CA ASP A 13 12.49 -15.84 36.74
C ASP A 13 12.62 -14.51 35.98
N GLU A 14 13.79 -14.18 35.43
CA GLU A 14 13.96 -13.02 34.54
C GLU A 14 13.66 -13.38 33.07
N GLU A 15 13.10 -12.41 32.35
CA GLU A 15 12.77 -12.53 30.93
C GLU A 15 13.57 -11.52 30.10
N ALA A 16 14.04 -11.95 28.92
CA ALA A 16 14.62 -11.07 27.92
C ALA A 16 13.65 -10.89 26.74
N LEU A 17 13.46 -9.64 26.32
CA LEU A 17 12.65 -9.28 25.16
C LEU A 17 13.54 -8.83 24.02
N PHE A 18 13.39 -9.47 22.85
CA PHE A 18 14.13 -9.14 21.64
C PHE A 18 13.16 -8.60 20.59
N ASN A 19 13.34 -7.35 20.18
CA ASN A 19 12.62 -6.78 19.04
C ASN A 19 13.39 -7.07 17.77
N VAL A 20 12.74 -7.72 16.81
CA VAL A 20 13.34 -8.05 15.52
C VAL A 20 12.66 -7.25 14.44
N PHE A 21 13.43 -6.40 13.76
CA PHE A 21 12.92 -5.54 12.68
C PHE A 21 13.18 -6.19 11.33
N PHE A 22 12.15 -6.23 10.48
CA PHE A 22 12.26 -6.75 9.12
C PHE A 22 12.30 -5.59 8.12
N GLU A 23 13.47 -5.33 7.55
CA GLU A 23 13.71 -4.27 6.56
C GLU A 23 14.19 -4.86 5.22
N PRO A 24 13.28 -5.45 4.42
CA PRO A 24 13.65 -6.10 3.17
C PRO A 24 14.16 -5.09 2.14
N LYS A 25 15.29 -5.40 1.49
CA LYS A 25 15.86 -4.60 0.39
C LYS A 25 15.32 -4.98 -0.99
N ALA A 26 14.66 -6.12 -1.11
CA ALA A 26 14.11 -6.66 -2.35
C ALA A 26 12.81 -7.41 -2.04
N THR A 27 11.99 -7.60 -3.09
CA THR A 27 10.79 -8.44 -2.99
C THR A 27 11.14 -9.91 -2.88
N GLY A 28 10.20 -10.68 -2.34
CA GLY A 28 10.29 -12.12 -2.15
C GLY A 28 10.30 -12.53 -0.69
N THR A 29 10.48 -13.84 -0.50
CA THR A 29 10.62 -14.44 0.81
C THR A 29 12.03 -14.20 1.33
N SER A 30 12.12 -13.64 2.54
CA SER A 30 13.36 -13.54 3.28
C SER A 30 13.25 -14.40 4.52
N THR A 31 14.27 -15.21 4.76
CA THR A 31 14.44 -15.96 5.99
C THR A 31 15.75 -15.55 6.61
N PHE A 32 15.78 -15.53 7.93
CA PHE A 32 17.02 -15.42 8.69
C PHE A 32 16.95 -16.36 9.88
N LEU A 33 18.11 -16.68 10.43
CA LEU A 33 18.25 -17.64 11.51
C LEU A 33 18.75 -16.90 12.75
N ILE A 34 17.96 -16.96 13.82
CA ILE A 34 18.39 -16.55 15.16
C ILE A 34 18.79 -17.83 15.89
N LYS A 35 20.06 -17.90 16.28
CA LYS A 35 20.56 -18.98 17.13
C LYS A 35 20.65 -18.49 18.57
N LEU A 36 19.94 -19.15 19.46
CA LEU A 36 20.04 -18.92 20.89
C LEU A 36 20.91 -20.02 21.49
N HIS A 37 22.02 -19.62 22.11
CA HIS A 37 22.93 -20.53 22.79
C HIS A 37 22.92 -20.25 24.30
N VAL A 38 22.79 -21.31 25.11
CA VAL A 38 22.97 -21.19 26.56
C VAL A 38 24.46 -21.32 26.86
N VAL A 39 25.10 -20.23 27.29
CA VAL A 39 26.56 -20.17 27.48
C VAL A 39 27.07 -21.26 28.44
N GLU A 40 26.34 -21.51 29.53
CA GLU A 40 26.70 -22.51 30.54
C GLU A 40 26.35 -23.95 30.13
N ASN A 41 25.62 -24.13 29.03
CA ASN A 41 25.24 -25.45 28.53
C ASN A 41 25.35 -25.49 27.00
N PRO A 42 26.54 -25.83 26.45
CA PRO A 42 26.79 -25.80 25.00
C PRO A 42 25.98 -26.82 24.21
N TYR A 43 25.31 -27.76 24.88
CA TYR A 43 24.46 -28.78 24.26
C TYR A 43 23.02 -28.32 24.08
N VAL A 44 22.64 -27.17 24.65
CA VAL A 44 21.30 -26.59 24.51
C VAL A 44 21.36 -25.36 23.62
N PHE A 45 20.72 -25.46 22.47
CA PHE A 45 20.53 -24.35 21.55
C PHE A 45 19.13 -24.38 20.95
N TYR A 46 18.65 -23.21 20.56
CA TYR A 46 17.38 -23.04 19.87
C TYR A 46 17.60 -22.28 18.57
N ASP A 47 17.05 -22.83 17.50
CA ASP A 47 17.04 -22.18 16.19
C ASP A 47 15.64 -21.61 15.96
N ILE A 48 15.56 -20.27 15.90
CA ILE A 48 14.35 -19.57 15.51
C ILE A 48 14.57 -19.11 14.07
N THR A 49 13.68 -19.48 13.17
CA THR A 49 13.76 -19.08 11.75
C THR A 49 12.57 -18.19 11.40
N PRO A 50 12.62 -16.87 11.65
CA PRO A 50 11.57 -16.00 11.21
C PRO A 50 11.52 -15.95 9.68
N GLN A 51 10.30 -15.92 9.15
CA GLN A 51 10.04 -15.79 7.73
C GLN A 51 9.29 -14.49 7.49
N GLY A 52 9.88 -13.61 6.70
CA GLY A 52 9.25 -12.40 6.18
C GLY A 52 8.94 -12.56 4.69
N PHE A 53 7.85 -11.97 4.24
CA PHE A 53 7.55 -11.85 2.82
C PHE A 53 7.43 -10.37 2.46
N ALA A 54 8.24 -9.93 1.50
CA ALA A 54 8.23 -8.58 0.98
C ALA A 54 7.62 -8.58 -0.42
N PHE A 55 6.72 -7.65 -0.70
CA PHE A 55 6.21 -7.41 -2.05
C PHE A 55 6.22 -5.92 -2.33
N THR A 56 6.23 -5.56 -3.62
CA THR A 56 6.08 -4.16 -4.04
C THR A 56 4.66 -3.95 -4.53
N GLU A 57 3.98 -2.95 -3.98
CA GLU A 57 2.70 -2.52 -4.50
C GLU A 57 2.92 -1.78 -5.81
N ASN A 58 2.21 -2.18 -6.88
CA ASN A 58 2.35 -1.53 -8.19
C ASN A 58 2.00 -0.03 -8.11
N ILE A 59 0.94 0.28 -7.35
CA ILE A 59 0.46 1.63 -7.09
C ILE A 59 0.42 1.86 -5.58
N THR A 60 0.95 2.98 -5.12
CA THR A 60 0.91 3.41 -3.72
C THR A 60 0.29 4.79 -3.59
N PHE A 61 -0.32 5.07 -2.43
CA PHE A 61 -0.96 6.35 -2.13
C PHE A 61 -0.19 7.09 -1.02
N GLU A 62 0.77 7.93 -1.39
CA GLU A 62 1.56 8.71 -0.43
C GLU A 62 0.73 9.82 0.21
N GLY A 63 0.87 10.01 1.52
CA GLY A 63 0.09 10.99 2.28
C GLY A 63 -1.22 10.43 2.85
N LEU A 64 -1.54 9.16 2.58
CA LEU A 64 -2.59 8.41 3.27
C LEU A 64 -1.97 7.38 4.22
N THR A 65 -2.68 7.04 5.30
CA THR A 65 -2.21 6.02 6.26
C THR A 65 -2.47 4.63 5.70
N TYR A 66 -1.41 3.86 5.44
CA TYR A 66 -1.54 2.46 5.04
C TYR A 66 -2.02 1.60 6.21
N ILE A 67 -2.96 0.69 5.94
CA ILE A 67 -3.50 -0.26 6.93
C ILE A 67 -3.01 -1.67 6.55
N PRO A 68 -1.98 -2.21 7.24
CA PRO A 68 -1.27 -3.41 6.81
C PRO A 68 -2.11 -4.69 6.81
N GLN A 69 -3.15 -4.77 7.64
CA GLN A 69 -4.02 -5.94 7.69
C GLN A 69 -5.44 -5.58 8.11
N VAL A 70 -6.37 -6.20 7.41
CA VAL A 70 -7.79 -6.21 7.73
C VAL A 70 -7.99 -7.10 8.95
N THR A 71 -8.31 -6.54 10.12
CA THR A 71 -8.75 -7.35 11.27
C THR A 71 -9.93 -8.26 10.86
N HIS A 72 -10.07 -9.42 11.51
CA HIS A 72 -11.08 -10.45 11.18
C HIS A 72 -12.54 -9.93 11.05
N SER A 73 -12.84 -8.76 11.63
CA SER A 73 -14.13 -8.06 11.49
C SER A 73 -14.34 -7.42 10.11
N MET A 74 -13.29 -6.83 9.53
CA MET A 74 -13.36 -6.12 8.25
C MET A 74 -13.21 -7.05 7.03
N THR A 75 -12.75 -8.30 7.21
CA THR A 75 -12.55 -9.28 6.12
C THR A 75 -13.83 -9.69 5.38
N LYS A 76 -15.03 -9.47 5.94
CA LYS A 76 -16.30 -9.72 5.23
C LYS A 76 -16.63 -8.64 4.20
N LEU A 77 -16.22 -7.39 4.44
CA LEU A 77 -16.53 -6.23 3.59
C LEU A 77 -15.47 -5.98 2.52
N LEU A 78 -14.28 -6.54 2.68
CA LEU A 78 -13.08 -6.16 1.94
C LEU A 78 -12.52 -7.29 1.05
N LYS A 79 -13.38 -8.19 0.56
CA LYS A 79 -12.93 -9.42 -0.13
C LYS A 79 -12.18 -9.18 -1.46
N ASP A 80 -12.27 -7.99 -2.04
CA ASP A 80 -11.84 -7.74 -3.41
C ASP A 80 -10.73 -6.67 -3.54
N ALA A 81 -10.19 -6.16 -2.43
CA ALA A 81 -9.14 -5.15 -2.45
C ALA A 81 -7.80 -5.72 -1.98
N ALA A 82 -6.73 -5.39 -2.72
CA ALA A 82 -5.37 -5.81 -2.41
C ALA A 82 -4.76 -4.99 -1.25
N TYR A 83 -5.10 -3.70 -1.17
CA TYR A 83 -4.47 -2.73 -0.26
C TYR A 83 -5.49 -1.77 0.33
N TYR A 84 -5.21 -1.29 1.55
CA TYR A 84 -6.11 -0.42 2.31
C TYR A 84 -5.38 0.84 2.78
N TYR A 85 -6.05 1.96 2.57
CA TYR A 85 -5.56 3.28 2.96
C TYR A 85 -6.68 3.99 3.71
N GLU A 86 -6.32 4.60 4.84
CA GLU A 86 -7.24 5.40 5.64
C GLU A 86 -7.36 6.80 5.06
N LEU A 87 -8.60 7.30 5.02
CA LEU A 87 -8.90 8.65 4.58
C LEU A 87 -9.86 9.30 5.57
N THR A 88 -9.30 10.10 6.47
CA THR A 88 -10.04 10.65 7.62
C THR A 88 -10.20 12.16 7.49
N PHE A 89 -11.45 12.58 7.32
CA PHE A 89 -11.85 13.95 7.61
C PHE A 89 -12.33 13.95 9.07
N ASN A 90 -11.63 14.66 9.94
CA ASN A 90 -12.04 14.88 11.33
C ASN A 90 -13.39 15.63 11.38
N ASP A 91 -13.81 16.09 12.56
CA ASP A 91 -15.02 16.90 12.69
C ASP A 91 -15.02 18.09 11.71
N CYS A 92 -15.99 18.09 10.79
CA CYS A 92 -16.12 19.06 9.72
C CYS A 92 -17.37 19.92 9.90
N ILE A 93 -17.24 21.22 9.63
CA ILE A 93 -18.36 22.15 9.62
C ILE A 93 -19.10 22.01 8.29
N THR A 94 -20.43 21.89 8.34
CA THR A 94 -21.26 21.79 7.12
C THR A 94 -21.09 23.01 6.23
N LYS A 95 -21.25 22.84 4.90
CA LYS A 95 -21.13 23.89 3.88
C LYS A 95 -19.71 24.45 3.67
N ILE A 96 -18.70 23.86 4.30
CA ILE A 96 -17.29 24.10 3.99
C ILE A 96 -16.76 22.93 3.15
N LEU A 97 -15.98 23.25 2.12
CA LEU A 97 -15.25 22.26 1.33
C LEU A 97 -13.98 21.88 2.07
N TYR A 98 -13.82 20.60 2.41
CA TYR A 98 -12.58 20.06 2.97
C TYR A 98 -11.87 19.22 1.91
N PHE A 99 -10.54 19.23 1.95
CA PHE A 99 -9.75 18.38 1.07
C PHE A 99 -8.55 17.77 1.78
N ILE A 100 -8.19 16.55 1.35
CA ILE A 100 -6.94 15.87 1.70
C ILE A 100 -6.14 15.73 0.41
N GLN A 101 -4.93 16.26 0.41
CA GLN A 101 -3.98 16.07 -0.69
C GLN A 101 -3.18 14.79 -0.45
N PHE A 102 -3.07 13.96 -1.47
CA PHE A 102 -2.23 12.77 -1.48
C PHE A 102 -1.58 12.62 -2.86
N LYS A 103 -0.62 11.71 -2.98
CA LYS A 103 -0.02 11.38 -4.28
C LYS A 103 -0.27 9.93 -4.62
N VAL A 104 -0.49 9.68 -5.90
CA VAL A 104 -0.51 8.32 -6.43
C VAL A 104 0.82 8.07 -7.11
N TYR A 105 1.59 7.11 -6.60
CA TYR A 105 2.91 6.77 -7.10
C TYR A 105 2.86 5.41 -7.82
N ASN A 106 3.50 5.34 -8.98
CA ASN A 106 3.64 4.12 -9.76
C ASN A 106 5.04 3.52 -9.57
N ASN A 107 5.10 2.39 -8.86
CA ASN A 107 6.34 1.70 -8.55
C ASN A 107 6.85 0.80 -9.68
N THR A 108 6.15 0.74 -10.81
CA THR A 108 6.45 -0.20 -11.89
C THR A 108 7.12 0.50 -13.08
N ASP A 109 7.48 -0.32 -14.07
CA ASP A 109 7.96 0.05 -15.40
C ASP A 109 6.82 0.23 -16.43
N LYS A 110 5.57 -0.07 -16.07
CA LYS A 110 4.38 0.07 -16.94
C LYS A 110 3.64 1.37 -16.63
N THR A 111 2.90 1.90 -17.60
CA THR A 111 1.95 3.00 -17.32
C THR A 111 0.69 2.41 -16.70
N TYR A 112 0.17 3.06 -15.66
CA TYR A 112 -1.07 2.64 -15.01
C TYR A 112 -2.17 3.68 -15.14
N ARG A 113 -3.40 3.20 -15.26
CA ARG A 113 -4.61 4.01 -15.12
C ARG A 113 -5.26 3.68 -13.79
N VAL A 114 -5.56 4.70 -13.00
CA VAL A 114 -6.27 4.62 -11.71
C VAL A 114 -7.61 5.32 -11.86
N LEU A 115 -8.68 4.63 -11.48
CA LEU A 115 -10.05 5.12 -11.47
C LEU A 115 -10.55 5.17 -10.03
N PHE A 116 -10.80 6.37 -9.53
CA PHE A 116 -11.40 6.57 -8.22
C PHE A 116 -12.93 6.38 -8.27
N PRO A 117 -13.54 5.92 -7.17
CA PRO A 117 -14.98 5.72 -7.12
C PRO A 117 -15.72 7.06 -7.08
N VAL A 118 -16.95 7.06 -7.58
CA VAL A 118 -17.89 8.18 -7.42
C VAL A 118 -18.68 7.96 -6.13
N HIS A 119 -18.75 8.98 -5.28
CA HIS A 119 -19.52 8.94 -4.05
C HIS A 119 -20.34 10.22 -3.88
N LYS A 120 -21.49 10.13 -3.19
CA LYS A 120 -22.41 11.26 -3.02
C LYS A 120 -21.78 12.46 -2.30
N HIS A 121 -20.89 12.17 -1.35
CA HIS A 121 -20.27 13.16 -0.47
C HIS A 121 -18.74 13.24 -0.64
N PHE A 122 -18.14 12.36 -1.44
CA PHE A 122 -16.70 12.38 -1.70
C PHE A 122 -16.44 12.51 -3.19
N GLN A 123 -15.51 13.39 -3.53
CA GLN A 123 -15.05 13.56 -4.90
C GLN A 123 -13.53 13.47 -4.95
N PHE A 124 -13.00 12.69 -5.88
CA PHE A 124 -11.57 12.66 -6.16
C PHE A 124 -11.24 13.58 -7.34
N VAL A 125 -10.17 14.35 -7.21
CA VAL A 125 -9.68 15.25 -8.25
C VAL A 125 -8.20 14.99 -8.53
N PRO A 126 -7.85 14.55 -9.75
CA PRO A 126 -8.76 14.07 -10.79
C PRO A 126 -9.41 12.73 -10.37
N ASN A 127 -10.57 12.41 -10.94
CA ASN A 127 -11.26 11.12 -10.69
C ASN A 127 -10.64 9.96 -11.49
N ILE A 128 -9.87 10.28 -12.53
CA ILE A 128 -9.09 9.35 -13.34
C ILE A 128 -7.66 9.87 -13.41
N VAL A 129 -6.69 9.00 -13.15
CA VAL A 129 -5.26 9.33 -13.18
C VAL A 129 -4.56 8.36 -14.11
N HIS A 130 -3.78 8.85 -15.06
CA HIS A 130 -2.82 8.03 -15.80
C HIS A 130 -1.42 8.39 -15.30
N ILE A 131 -0.66 7.40 -14.87
CA ILE A 131 0.62 7.56 -14.17
C ILE A 131 1.70 6.82 -14.95
N LEU A 132 2.69 7.57 -15.41
CA LEU A 132 3.85 7.04 -16.09
C LEU A 132 4.68 6.12 -15.18
N PRO A 133 5.55 5.26 -15.75
CA PRO A 133 6.49 4.46 -14.99
C PRO A 133 7.32 5.31 -14.03
N LYS A 134 7.53 4.82 -12.80
CA LYS A 134 8.37 5.48 -11.76
C LYS A 134 8.02 6.95 -11.52
N ASN A 135 6.75 7.31 -11.71
CA ASN A 135 6.27 8.68 -11.61
C ASN A 135 5.10 8.78 -10.62
N GLN A 136 4.73 10.02 -10.29
CA GLN A 136 3.67 10.32 -9.33
C GLN A 136 2.73 11.41 -9.84
N LYS A 137 1.50 11.40 -9.33
CA LYS A 137 0.54 12.49 -9.55
C LYS A 137 -0.15 12.90 -8.27
N ASN A 138 -0.22 14.21 -8.06
CA ASN A 138 -1.01 14.80 -6.99
C ASN A 138 -2.50 14.55 -7.25
N CYS A 139 -3.20 14.14 -6.20
CA CYS A 139 -4.63 13.94 -6.17
C CYS A 139 -5.22 14.58 -4.91
N PHE A 140 -6.51 14.87 -4.96
CA PHE A 140 -7.26 15.42 -3.85
C PHE A 140 -8.49 14.57 -3.60
N ALA A 141 -8.73 14.21 -2.35
CA ALA A 141 -10.04 13.75 -1.91
C ALA A 141 -10.76 14.97 -1.34
N LEU A 142 -11.96 15.25 -1.84
CA LEU A 142 -12.81 16.36 -1.44
C LEU A 142 -14.01 15.81 -0.68
N LEU A 143 -14.30 16.39 0.48
CA LEU A 143 -15.55 16.14 1.21
C LEU A 143 -16.54 17.26 0.90
N VAL A 144 -17.69 16.90 0.34
CA VAL A 144 -18.78 17.81 -0.02
C VAL A 144 -20.00 17.50 0.84
N ALA A 145 -20.18 18.30 1.90
CA ALA A 145 -21.25 18.14 2.89
C ALA A 145 -22.19 19.37 2.89
N PRO A 146 -23.21 19.42 2.00
CA PRO A 146 -24.15 20.55 1.94
C PRO A 146 -25.09 20.62 3.15
N SER A 147 -25.27 19.50 3.85
CA SER A 147 -26.06 19.36 5.07
C SER A 147 -25.27 18.53 6.10
N GLN A 148 -25.78 18.44 7.33
CA GLN A 148 -25.22 17.53 8.33
C GLN A 148 -25.28 16.10 7.81
N ILE A 149 -24.15 15.41 7.86
CA ILE A 149 -24.00 14.01 7.44
C ILE A 149 -23.21 13.28 8.51
N ASN A 150 -23.66 12.07 8.85
CA ASN A 150 -22.93 11.16 9.72
C ASN A 150 -22.33 10.07 8.84
N ILE A 151 -21.10 10.28 8.37
CA ILE A 151 -20.31 9.26 7.70
C ILE A 151 -19.34 8.70 8.73
N THR A 152 -19.62 7.51 9.25
CA THR A 152 -18.75 6.88 10.25
C THR A 152 -17.70 6.00 9.60
N ASN A 153 -18.07 5.14 8.63
CA ASN A 153 -17.15 4.29 7.89
C ASN A 153 -17.67 4.03 6.47
N ALA A 154 -17.00 4.58 5.46
CA ALA A 154 -17.32 4.32 4.06
C ALA A 154 -16.10 3.71 3.35
N ILE A 155 -16.31 2.60 2.62
CA ILE A 155 -15.26 1.96 1.83
C ILE A 155 -15.32 2.50 0.41
N LEU A 156 -14.19 3.04 -0.06
CA LEU A 156 -14.04 3.63 -1.39
C LEU A 156 -13.03 2.79 -2.18
N THR A 157 -13.50 2.02 -3.16
CA THR A 157 -12.65 1.14 -3.97
C THR A 157 -12.11 1.88 -5.20
N ALA A 158 -10.82 2.21 -5.19
CA ALA A 158 -10.10 2.62 -6.39
C ALA A 158 -9.72 1.38 -7.22
N LYS A 159 -9.91 1.46 -8.53
CA LYS A 159 -9.47 0.42 -9.48
C LYS A 159 -8.24 0.91 -10.21
N TYR A 160 -7.28 0.03 -10.44
CA TYR A 160 -6.14 0.37 -11.28
C TYR A 160 -5.76 -0.80 -12.17
N GLU A 161 -5.21 -0.46 -13.34
CA GLU A 161 -4.84 -1.46 -14.35
C GLU A 161 -3.77 -0.88 -15.29
N PRO A 162 -2.89 -1.74 -15.83
CA PRO A 162 -1.83 -1.31 -16.73
C PRO A 162 -2.39 -0.95 -18.12
N ILE A 163 -1.87 0.12 -18.72
CA ILE A 163 -2.25 0.62 -20.04
C ILE A 163 -1.03 0.82 -20.93
N ALA A 164 -1.25 0.76 -22.24
CA ALA A 164 -0.34 1.26 -23.25
C ALA A 164 -1.05 2.28 -24.14
N TYR A 165 -0.31 3.30 -24.59
CA TYR A 165 -0.83 4.27 -25.55
C TYR A 165 -0.63 3.76 -26.97
N LYS A 166 -1.53 4.13 -27.88
CA LYS A 166 -1.47 3.69 -29.28
C LYS A 166 -0.33 4.33 -30.10
N GLU A 167 0.22 5.46 -29.65
CA GLU A 167 1.28 6.19 -30.36
C GLU A 167 2.50 6.41 -29.46
N GLU A 168 3.70 6.13 -29.96
CA GLU A 168 4.97 6.20 -29.21
C GLU A 168 5.56 7.62 -29.11
N ASN A 169 5.18 8.54 -30.01
CA ASN A 169 5.75 9.90 -30.06
C ASN A 169 4.96 10.90 -29.21
N VAL A 170 5.09 10.79 -27.88
CA VAL A 170 4.40 11.69 -26.95
C VAL A 170 5.44 12.45 -26.12
N CYS A 171 5.69 13.71 -26.50
CA CYS A 171 6.41 14.66 -25.65
C CYS A 171 5.84 14.61 -24.22
N GLU A 172 6.71 14.37 -23.23
CA GLU A 172 6.43 14.21 -21.80
C GLU A 172 5.67 15.39 -21.14
N HIS A 173 5.46 16.49 -21.87
CA HIS A 173 5.06 17.78 -21.32
C HIS A 173 3.59 18.19 -21.59
N GLN A 174 2.78 17.41 -22.33
CA GLN A 174 1.38 17.76 -22.65
C GLN A 174 0.33 16.92 -21.88
N TRP A 175 0.69 16.33 -20.73
CA TRP A 175 -0.07 15.28 -20.04
C TRP A 175 -1.24 15.77 -19.17
N TYR A 176 -1.88 16.89 -19.54
CA TYR A 176 -3.11 17.35 -18.91
C TYR A 176 -4.32 16.59 -19.47
N ASN A 177 -4.75 15.54 -18.75
CA ASN A 177 -6.11 14.97 -18.63
C ASN A 177 -7.03 14.83 -19.89
N SER A 178 -6.52 14.98 -21.11
CA SER A 178 -7.34 15.13 -22.32
C SER A 178 -7.18 14.01 -23.34
N ARG A 179 -6.15 13.17 -23.22
CA ARG A 179 -5.95 12.04 -24.14
C ARG A 179 -6.86 10.87 -23.77
N LYS A 180 -7.75 10.50 -24.69
CA LYS A 180 -8.81 9.49 -24.50
C LYS A 180 -8.47 8.12 -25.09
N GLU A 181 -7.39 8.00 -25.86
CA GLU A 181 -7.06 6.77 -26.58
C GLU A 181 -5.91 6.00 -25.93
N TYR A 182 -6.20 4.77 -25.52
CA TYR A 182 -5.26 3.82 -24.94
C TYR A 182 -5.79 2.40 -25.16
N VAL A 183 -4.93 1.40 -24.96
CA VAL A 183 -5.30 -0.02 -24.95
C VAL A 183 -4.94 -0.62 -23.60
N TRP A 184 -5.77 -1.55 -23.13
CA TRP A 184 -5.50 -2.29 -21.91
C TRP A 184 -4.41 -3.32 -22.17
N LEU A 185 -3.42 -3.36 -21.27
CA LEU A 185 -2.47 -4.47 -21.24
C LEU A 185 -3.13 -5.61 -20.47
N THR A 186 -4.04 -6.34 -21.13
CA THR A 186 -4.57 -7.58 -20.55
C THR A 186 -3.40 -8.51 -20.30
N GLU A 187 -3.13 -8.83 -19.04
CA GLU A 187 -2.29 -9.98 -18.72
C GLU A 187 -3.06 -11.19 -19.22
N GLN A 188 -2.57 -11.82 -20.29
CA GLN A 188 -3.00 -13.16 -20.63
C GLN A 188 -2.76 -13.99 -19.37
N ARG A 189 -3.85 -14.40 -18.70
CA ARG A 189 -3.79 -15.52 -17.76
C ARG A 189 -3.40 -16.73 -18.58
N SER A 190 -2.11 -16.98 -18.67
CA SER A 190 -1.56 -18.23 -19.16
C SER A 190 -2.03 -19.33 -18.22
N GLY A 191 -2.98 -20.13 -18.71
CA GLY A 191 -3.34 -21.41 -18.11
C GLY A 191 -4.84 -21.52 -17.81
N GLU A 192 -5.58 -22.07 -18.76
CA GLU A 192 -6.26 -23.35 -18.53
C GLU A 192 -5.98 -24.23 -19.77
N LEU A 193 -5.28 -25.33 -19.51
CA LEU A 193 -5.09 -26.47 -20.40
C LEU A 193 -6.40 -27.26 -20.52
#